data_AF-A0A8J2ZIP9-F1
#
_entry.id   AF-A0A8J2ZIP9-F1
#
_cell.length_a   1.000
_cell.length_b   1.000
_cell.length_c   1.000
_cell.angle_alpha   90.00
_cell.angle_beta   90.00
_cell.angle_gamma   90.00
#
_symmetry.space_group_name_H-M   'P 1'
#
loop_
_entity.id
_entity.type
_entity.pdbx_description
1 polymer ?
#
loop_
_entity_poly.entity_id
_entity_poly.type
_entity_poly.pdbx_seq_one_letter_code
_entity_poly.pdbx_strand_id
1 'polypeptide(L)'
;MDISTNMAALQVTGAMGARPGTAEPDAAQTAAREFEAMFLSQMVDEMLSQVDIGDFGGGQAEEHWRSFLAEAFGREIAEQGGAGISSSLRGALEAYTSARGEEREG
;
A
#
# COMPACT_ATOMS: atom_id res chain seq x y z
N MET A 1 0.30 51.50 -48.44
CA MET A 1 -0.62 50.68 -47.62
C MET A 1 -0.29 49.25 -48.00
N ASP A 2 0.30 48.47 -47.10
CA ASP A 2 0.01 47.04 -46.95
C ASP A 2 0.77 46.49 -45.74
N ILE A 3 -0.03 45.96 -44.83
CA ILE A 3 0.35 45.36 -43.56
C ILE A 3 0.45 43.86 -43.82
N SER A 4 1.59 43.27 -43.48
CA SER A 4 1.71 41.84 -43.17
C SER A 4 2.95 41.73 -42.31
N THR A 5 2.87 41.91 -40.99
CA THR A 5 2.34 40.93 -40.03
C THR A 5 2.79 39.52 -40.43
N ASN A 6 4.05 39.21 -40.13
CA ASN A 6 4.51 37.83 -40.08
C ASN A 6 3.70 37.09 -39.00
N MET A 7 2.68 36.37 -39.45
CA MET A 7 2.07 35.28 -38.71
C MET A 7 3.03 34.09 -38.60
N ALA A 8 2.85 33.35 -37.51
CA ALA A 8 3.35 31.99 -37.29
C ALA A 8 4.83 31.84 -36.95
N ALA A 9 5.23 32.39 -35.80
CA ALA A 9 6.21 31.68 -34.98
C ALA A 9 5.53 30.40 -34.46
N LEU A 10 5.99 29.27 -35.00
CA LEU A 10 5.63 27.92 -34.61
C LEU A 10 5.66 27.77 -33.08
N GLN A 11 4.57 27.23 -32.57
CA GLN A 11 4.43 26.71 -31.22
C GLN A 11 5.48 25.61 -30.99
N VAL A 12 6.39 25.82 -30.02
CA VAL A 12 6.95 24.71 -29.24
C VAL A 12 7.47 25.26 -27.91
N THR A 13 6.60 25.28 -26.91
CA THR A 13 7.07 25.15 -25.54
C THR A 13 6.02 24.35 -24.80
N GLY A 14 6.36 23.09 -24.57
CA GLY A 14 5.47 22.11 -23.98
C GLY A 14 4.93 22.59 -22.65
N ALA A 15 3.61 22.57 -22.55
CA ALA A 15 2.96 22.23 -21.31
C ALA A 15 3.34 20.78 -20.98
N MET A 16 4.48 20.58 -20.34
CA MET A 16 4.83 19.29 -19.73
C MET A 16 5.69 19.55 -18.48
N GLY A 17 5.05 20.23 -17.53
CA GLY A 17 5.46 20.24 -16.14
C GLY A 17 4.31 19.73 -15.28
N ALA A 18 3.63 18.66 -15.72
CA ALA A 18 2.85 17.86 -14.80
C ALA A 18 3.86 17.26 -13.82
N ARG A 19 4.07 17.96 -12.70
CA ARG A 19 4.60 17.34 -11.49
C ARG A 19 3.76 16.08 -11.31
N PRO A 20 4.35 14.87 -11.20
CA PRO A 20 3.57 13.73 -10.76
C PRO A 20 3.01 14.17 -9.42
N GLY A 21 1.71 14.48 -9.42
CA GLY A 21 0.99 14.69 -8.19
C GLY A 21 1.30 13.50 -7.31
N THR A 22 1.48 13.74 -6.03
CA THR A 22 1.33 12.72 -5.01
C THR A 22 0.09 11.90 -5.37
N ALA A 23 0.29 10.77 -6.04
CA ALA A 23 -0.80 9.84 -6.29
C ALA A 23 -1.23 9.44 -4.88
N GLU A 24 -2.49 9.69 -4.55
CA GLU A 24 -3.06 9.01 -3.39
C GLU A 24 -2.72 7.52 -3.51
N PRO A 25 -2.37 6.85 -2.40
CA PRO A 25 -2.02 5.44 -2.45
C PRO A 25 -3.15 4.72 -3.18
N ASP A 26 -2.80 4.05 -4.28
CA ASP A 26 -3.76 3.29 -5.08
C ASP A 26 -4.52 2.36 -4.13
N ALA A 27 -5.84 2.24 -4.30
CA ALA A 27 -6.67 1.39 -3.44
C ALA A 27 -6.10 -0.03 -3.30
N ALA A 28 -5.46 -0.55 -4.35
CA ALA A 28 -4.75 -1.82 -4.33
C ALA A 28 -3.50 -1.79 -3.42
N GLN A 29 -2.76 -0.68 -3.40
CA GLN A 29 -1.61 -0.51 -2.51
C GLN A 29 -2.04 -0.40 -1.04
N THR A 30 -3.11 0.34 -0.75
CA THR A 30 -3.67 0.45 0.60
C THR A 30 -4.17 -0.91 1.09
N ALA A 31 -4.97 -1.62 0.29
CA ALA A 31 -5.45 -2.96 0.64
C ALA A 31 -4.30 -3.97 0.83
N ALA A 32 -3.26 -3.89 0.00
CA ALA A 32 -2.10 -4.77 0.14
C ALA A 32 -1.27 -4.47 1.39
N ARG A 33 -1.18 -3.20 1.81
CA ARG A 33 -0.54 -2.81 3.08
C ARG A 33 -1.35 -3.28 4.28
N GLU A 34 -2.66 -3.11 4.26
CA GLU A 34 -3.55 -3.58 5.33
C GLU A 34 -3.48 -5.11 5.49
N PHE A 35 -3.45 -5.84 4.38
CA PHE A 35 -3.25 -7.29 4.40
C PHE A 35 -1.91 -7.68 5.05
N GLU A 36 -0.82 -7.03 4.67
CA GLU A 36 0.50 -7.32 5.26
C GLU A 36 0.53 -6.98 6.75
N ALA A 37 -0.10 -5.88 7.17
CA ALA A 37 -0.23 -5.54 8.59
C ALA A 37 -1.00 -6.62 9.37
N MET A 38 -2.12 -7.12 8.85
CA MET A 38 -2.88 -8.22 9.47
C MET A 38 -2.06 -9.51 9.55
N PHE A 39 -1.35 -9.85 8.47
CA PHE A 39 -0.48 -11.02 8.42
C PHE A 39 0.65 -10.94 9.46
N LEU A 40 1.37 -9.82 9.49
CA LEU A 40 2.46 -9.60 10.44
C LEU A 40 1.95 -9.57 11.87
N SER A 41 0.76 -9.03 12.11
CA SER A 41 0.13 -9.04 13.44
C SER A 41 -0.10 -10.47 13.93
N GLN A 42 -0.60 -11.37 13.07
CA GLN A 42 -0.76 -12.80 13.42
C GLN A 42 0.59 -13.49 13.69
N MET A 43 1.62 -13.18 12.90
CA MET A 43 2.96 -13.73 13.11
C MET A 43 3.58 -13.26 14.42
N VAL A 44 3.47 -11.97 14.74
CA VAL A 44 3.95 -11.40 16.00
C VAL A 44 3.16 -11.96 17.16
N ASP A 45 1.84 -12.12 17.03
CA ASP A 45 1.00 -12.72 18.06
C ASP A 45 1.46 -14.15 18.39
N GLU A 46 1.71 -14.98 17.37
CA GLU A 46 2.25 -16.33 17.54
C GLU A 46 3.66 -16.30 18.15
N MET A 47 4.53 -15.35 17.75
CA MET A 47 5.84 -15.22 18.40
C MET A 47 5.72 -14.86 19.88
N LEU A 48 4.78 -13.98 20.24
CA LEU A 48 4.52 -13.59 21.62
C LEU A 48 3.88 -14.72 22.43
N SER A 49 3.09 -15.60 21.81
CA SER A 49 2.50 -16.77 22.49
C SER A 49 3.55 -17.80 22.93
N GLN A 50 4.69 -17.84 22.23
CA GLN A 50 5.82 -18.73 22.54
C GLN A 50 6.77 -18.15 23.61
N VAL A 51 6.63 -16.86 23.95
CA VAL A 51 7.42 -16.23 25.02
C VAL A 51 6.76 -16.55 26.36
N ASP A 52 7.46 -17.31 27.20
CA ASP A 52 7.02 -17.57 28.57
C ASP A 52 7.25 -16.32 29.43
N ILE A 53 6.17 -15.67 29.86
CA ILE A 53 6.19 -14.43 30.64
C ILE A 53 6.08 -14.68 32.15
N GLY A 54 6.18 -15.95 32.61
CA GLY A 54 6.11 -16.31 34.03
C GLY A 54 4.72 -16.09 34.64
N ASP A 55 4.63 -15.65 35.89
CA ASP A 55 3.35 -15.39 36.62
C ASP A 55 2.42 -14.34 35.96
N PHE A 56 2.87 -13.65 34.90
CA PHE A 56 2.03 -12.79 34.04
C PHE A 56 1.35 -13.54 32.88
N GLY A 57 1.70 -14.82 32.69
CA GLY A 57 1.23 -15.73 31.65
C GLY A 57 0.02 -16.57 32.10
N GLY A 58 -1.20 -16.26 31.65
CA GLY A 58 -2.37 -17.12 31.77
C GLY A 58 -3.74 -16.45 31.91
N GLY A 59 -3.85 -15.13 31.68
CA GLY A 59 -5.11 -14.38 31.90
C GLY A 59 -5.73 -13.78 30.64
N GLN A 60 -7.06 -13.59 30.59
CA GLN A 60 -7.71 -12.90 29.45
C GLN A 60 -7.21 -11.46 29.24
N ALA A 61 -6.80 -10.78 30.31
CA ALA A 61 -6.18 -9.46 30.21
C ALA A 61 -4.86 -9.52 29.42
N GLU A 62 -4.15 -10.64 29.52
CA GLU A 62 -2.90 -10.89 28.82
C GLU A 62 -3.09 -11.14 27.34
N GLU A 63 -4.01 -12.03 27.01
CA GLU A 63 -4.39 -12.30 25.62
C GLU A 63 -4.80 -11.01 24.89
N HIS A 64 -5.54 -10.13 25.58
CA HIS A 64 -5.97 -8.85 25.02
C HIS A 64 -4.82 -7.86 24.83
N TRP A 65 -3.95 -7.65 25.83
CA TRP A 65 -2.82 -6.72 25.68
C TRP A 65 -1.79 -7.24 24.68
N ARG A 66 -1.58 -8.56 24.63
CA ARG A 66 -0.71 -9.23 23.67
C ARG A 66 -1.19 -9.02 22.24
N SER A 67 -2.49 -9.25 21.98
CA SER A 67 -3.10 -8.99 20.68
C SER A 67 -2.94 -7.52 20.27
N PHE A 68 -3.13 -6.59 21.20
CA PHE A 68 -2.98 -5.15 20.96
C PHE A 68 -1.55 -4.77 20.58
N LEU A 69 -0.56 -5.34 21.27
CA LEU A 69 0.86 -5.13 20.94
C LEU A 69 1.21 -5.77 19.61
N ALA A 70 0.73 -6.99 19.34
CA ALA A 70 0.96 -7.68 18.08
C ALA A 70 0.44 -6.86 16.90
N GLU A 71 -0.74 -6.26 17.04
CA GLU A 71 -1.32 -5.37 16.04
C GLU A 71 -0.49 -4.09 15.83
N ALA A 72 -0.02 -3.47 16.91
CA ALA A 72 0.83 -2.28 16.83
C ALA A 72 2.16 -2.59 16.13
N PHE A 73 2.81 -3.71 16.48
CA PHE A 73 4.05 -4.15 15.82
C PHE A 73 3.82 -4.53 14.37
N GLY A 74 2.80 -5.33 14.07
CA GLY A 74 2.49 -5.75 12.70
C GLY A 74 2.22 -4.57 11.77
N ARG A 75 1.51 -3.55 12.28
CA ARG A 75 1.28 -2.30 11.58
C ARG A 75 2.58 -1.52 11.37
N GLU A 76 3.34 -1.25 12.43
CA GLU A 76 4.61 -0.51 12.34
C GLU A 76 5.57 -1.16 11.34
N ILE A 77 5.68 -2.49 11.35
CA ILE A 77 6.52 -3.23 10.41
C ILE A 77 6.02 -3.03 8.97
N ALA A 78 4.71 -3.17 8.72
CA ALA A 78 4.12 -2.88 7.40
C ALA A 78 4.29 -1.40 6.99
N GLU A 79 4.32 -0.49 7.96
CA GLU A 79 4.47 0.95 7.71
C GLU A 79 5.89 1.35 7.29
N GLN A 80 6.92 0.70 7.84
CA GLN A 80 8.32 0.97 7.52
C GLN A 80 8.82 0.31 6.23
N GLY A 81 7.97 -0.44 5.52
CA GLY A 81 8.32 -1.12 4.27
C GLY A 81 8.11 -2.63 4.29
N GLY A 82 7.72 -3.19 5.43
CA GLY A 82 7.21 -4.56 5.55
C GLY A 82 8.21 -5.66 5.23
N ALA A 83 7.67 -6.82 4.85
CA ALA A 83 8.43 -7.95 4.32
C ALA A 83 8.43 -7.97 2.78
N GLY A 84 7.82 -6.97 2.13
CA GLY A 84 7.63 -6.90 0.68
C GLY A 84 6.39 -7.65 0.17
N ILE A 85 5.56 -8.19 1.07
CA ILE A 85 4.36 -8.95 0.74
C ILE A 85 3.33 -8.01 0.08
N SER A 86 3.22 -6.78 0.56
CA SER A 86 2.31 -5.78 -0.02
C SER A 86 2.62 -5.46 -1.48
N SER A 87 3.90 -5.37 -1.85
CA SER A 87 4.28 -5.11 -3.24
C SER A 87 3.92 -6.28 -4.17
N SER A 88 4.15 -7.52 -3.72
CA SER A 88 3.80 -8.72 -4.48
C SER A 88 2.28 -8.88 -4.61
N LEU A 89 1.53 -8.61 -3.53
CA LEU A 89 0.07 -8.70 -3.54
C LEU A 89 -0.57 -7.62 -4.42
N ARG A 90 -0.06 -6.38 -4.39
CA ARG A 90 -0.52 -5.32 -5.30
C ARG A 90 -0.37 -5.74 -6.76
N GLY A 91 0.80 -6.25 -7.15
CA GLY A 91 1.03 -6.71 -8.53
C GLY A 91 0.09 -7.87 -8.93
N ALA A 92 -0.24 -8.77 -8.00
CA ALA A 92 -1.21 -9.82 -8.24
C ALA A 92 -2.65 -9.28 -8.41
N LEU A 93 -3.04 -8.29 -7.60
CA LEU A 93 -4.34 -7.61 -7.71
C LEU A 93 -4.47 -6.85 -9.02
N GLU A 94 -3.44 -6.14 -9.45
CA GLU A 94 -3.39 -5.44 -10.74
C GLU A 94 -3.52 -6.43 -11.90
N ALA A 95 -2.76 -7.53 -11.90
CA ALA A 95 -2.87 -8.57 -12.92
C ALA A 95 -4.28 -9.18 -12.97
N TYR A 96 -4.90 -9.40 -11.81
CA TYR A 96 -6.25 -9.93 -11.71
C TYR A 96 -7.32 -8.95 -12.23
N THR A 97 -7.21 -7.65 -11.93
CA THR A 97 -8.17 -6.65 -12.41
C THR A 97 -8.03 -6.38 -13.90
N SER A 98 -6.80 -6.41 -14.43
CA SER A 98 -6.54 -6.30 -15.87
C SER A 98 -7.14 -7.47 -16.66
N ALA A 99 -6.97 -8.72 -16.20
CA ALA A 99 -7.52 -9.90 -16.86
C ALA A 99 -9.07 -9.92 -16.88
N ARG A 100 -9.72 -9.35 -15.86
CA ARG A 100 -11.19 -9.26 -15.77
C ARG A 100 -11.78 -8.13 -16.62
N GLY A 101 -10.99 -7.11 -16.96
CA GLY A 101 -11.42 -6.01 -17.82
C GLY A 101 -11.65 -6.44 -19.27
N GLU A 102 -10.81 -7.36 -19.77
CA GLU A 102 -10.82 -7.84 -21.16
C GLU A 102 -12.05 -8.69 -21.50
N GLU A 103 -12.69 -9.31 -20.51
CA GLU A 103 -13.91 -10.13 -20.70
C GLU A 103 -15.19 -9.31 -20.89
N ARG A 104 -15.17 -7.98 -20.70
CA ARG A 104 -16.36 -7.11 -20.81
C ARG A 104 -16.44 -6.29 -22.09
N GLU A 105 -15.46 -6.43 -22.99
CA GLU A 105 -15.43 -5.74 -24.29
C GLU A 105 -15.59 -6.71 -25.49
N GLY A 106 -15.94 -7.99 -25.23
CA GLY A 106 -16.17 -9.03 -26.24
C GLY A 106 -17.64 -9.32 -26.53
#